data_AF-A0A087SCA4-F1
#
_entry.id   AF-A0A087SCA4-F1
#
_cell.length_a   1.000
_cell.length_b   1.000
_cell.length_c   1.000
_cell.angle_alpha   90.00
_cell.angle_beta   90.00
_cell.angle_gamma   90.00
#
_symmetry.space_group_name_H-M   'P 1'
#
loop_
_entity.id
_entity.type
_entity.pdbx_description
1 polymer ?
#
loop_
_entity_poly.entity_id
_entity_poly.type
_entity_poly.pdbx_seq_one_letter_code
_entity_poly.pdbx_strand_id
1 'polypeptide(L)'
;MSSGENGQSKSAPTFPDQAMYDTVQRLFEENGSLLHRIRAHQNAGSSGDLERSSSLIQTLNKNILQIVGTYEAISEQYIAFMQQHVPKATIPAGS
;
A
#
# COMPACT_ATOMS: atom_id res chain seq x y z
N MET A 1 21.24 -9.60 41.82
CA MET A 1 21.49 -10.33 40.56
C MET A 1 20.52 -9.79 39.54
N SER A 2 20.99 -8.88 38.69
CA SER A 2 20.24 -8.35 37.56
C SER A 2 20.62 -9.15 36.32
N SER A 3 19.65 -9.41 35.45
CA SER A 3 19.77 -9.46 33.98
C SER A 3 18.78 -10.46 33.40
N GLY A 4 17.93 -9.96 32.51
CA GLY A 4 17.03 -10.77 31.70
C GLY A 4 16.04 -9.95 30.90
N GLU A 5 16.44 -8.78 30.40
CA GLU A 5 15.66 -8.10 29.36
C GLU A 5 15.79 -8.93 28.07
N ASN A 6 14.72 -9.67 27.75
CA ASN A 6 14.52 -10.31 26.47
C ASN A 6 14.48 -9.23 25.38
N GLY A 7 15.63 -8.91 24.83
CA GLY A 7 15.80 -8.14 23.60
C GLY A 7 15.26 -8.95 22.43
N GLN A 8 13.94 -8.94 22.27
CA GLN A 8 13.27 -9.41 21.07
C GLN A 8 13.76 -8.52 19.92
N SER A 9 14.81 -8.97 19.23
CA SER A 9 15.33 -8.33 18.03
C SER A 9 14.24 -8.38 16.97
N LYS A 10 13.39 -7.35 16.96
CA LYS A 10 12.55 -7.02 15.82
C LYS A 10 13.53 -6.74 14.68
N SER A 11 13.68 -7.69 13.78
CA SER A 11 14.38 -7.47 12.51
C SER A 11 13.86 -6.17 11.92
N ALA A 12 14.78 -5.22 11.67
CA ALA A 12 14.41 -3.97 11.03
C ALA A 12 13.68 -4.30 9.71
N PRO A 13 12.56 -3.63 9.41
CA PRO A 13 11.91 -3.79 8.12
C PRO A 13 12.93 -3.49 7.02
N THR A 14 13.20 -4.45 6.13
CA THR A 14 13.99 -4.20 4.94
C THR A 14 13.18 -3.31 4.01
N PHE A 15 13.61 -2.06 3.85
CA PHE A 15 13.06 -1.16 2.87
C PHE A 15 13.82 -1.27 1.55
N PRO A 16 13.14 -1.33 0.39
CA PRO A 16 11.69 -1.45 0.22
C PRO A 16 11.16 -2.88 0.42
N ASP A 17 9.94 -3.01 0.95
CA ASP A 17 9.18 -4.27 0.90
C ASP A 17 8.59 -4.47 -0.50
N GLN A 18 9.30 -5.26 -1.32
CA GLN A 18 8.92 -5.53 -2.71
C GLN A 18 7.51 -6.13 -2.84
N ALA A 19 7.06 -6.92 -1.87
CA ALA A 19 5.74 -7.55 -1.93
C ALA A 19 4.59 -6.51 -1.88
N MET A 20 4.82 -5.37 -1.23
CA MET A 20 3.85 -4.27 -1.21
C MET A 20 3.75 -3.58 -2.58
N TYR A 21 4.88 -3.38 -3.25
CA TYR A 21 4.90 -2.84 -4.62
C TYR A 21 4.23 -3.80 -5.61
N ASP A 22 4.52 -5.09 -5.53
CA ASP A 22 3.90 -6.11 -6.38
C ASP A 22 2.39 -6.17 -6.13
N THR A 23 1.95 -5.99 -4.88
CA THR A 23 0.52 -5.90 -4.53
C THR A 23 -0.14 -4.69 -5.19
N VAL A 24 0.48 -3.52 -5.12
CA VAL A 24 -0.04 -2.30 -5.76
C VAL A 24 -0.12 -2.46 -7.27
N GLN A 25 0.94 -3.02 -7.90
CA GLN A 25 0.96 -3.26 -9.34
C GLN A 25 -0.20 -4.17 -9.78
N ARG A 26 -0.39 -5.30 -9.10
CA ARG A 26 -1.49 -6.24 -9.39
C ARG A 26 -2.86 -5.56 -9.30
N LEU A 27 -3.09 -4.74 -8.27
CA LEU A 27 -4.36 -4.05 -8.09
C LEU A 27 -4.62 -3.01 -9.19
N PHE A 28 -3.58 -2.33 -9.69
CA PHE A 28 -3.72 -1.44 -10.84
C PHE A 28 -4.07 -2.19 -12.13
N GLU A 29 -3.44 -3.32 -12.39
CA GLU A 29 -3.75 -4.18 -13.55
C GLU A 29 -5.20 -4.69 -13.49
N GLU A 30 -5.64 -5.16 -12.32
CA GLU A 30 -7.03 -5.57 -12.08
C GLU A 30 -8.01 -4.41 -12.31
N ASN A 31 -7.70 -3.20 -11.81
CA ASN A 31 -8.54 -2.02 -12.01
C ASN A 31 -8.67 -1.65 -13.49
N GLY A 32 -7.59 -1.77 -14.27
CA GLY A 32 -7.63 -1.58 -15.72
C GLY A 32 -8.63 -2.53 -16.40
N SER A 33 -8.62 -3.81 -16.01
CA SER A 33 -9.57 -4.81 -16.51
C SER A 33 -11.02 -4.50 -16.09
N LEU A 34 -11.23 -4.11 -14.83
CA LEU A 34 -12.55 -3.73 -14.32
C LEU A 34 -13.14 -2.55 -15.08
N LEU A 35 -12.34 -1.50 -15.31
CA LEU A 35 -12.76 -0.31 -16.06
C LEU A 35 -13.15 -0.65 -17.51
N HIS A 36 -12.39 -1.54 -18.16
CA HIS A 36 -12.72 -2.00 -19.50
C HIS A 36 -14.09 -2.69 -19.54
N ARG A 37 -14.37 -3.57 -18.56
CA ARG A 37 -15.64 -4.29 -18.45
C ARG A 37 -16.82 -3.37 -18.13
N ILE A 38 -16.64 -2.42 -17.22
CA ILE A 38 -17.65 -1.40 -16.90
C ILE A 38 -18.02 -0.60 -18.15
N ARG A 39 -17.02 -0.17 -18.94
CA ARG A 39 -17.27 0.56 -20.19
C ARG A 39 -18.01 -0.30 -21.23
N ALA A 40 -17.64 -1.57 -21.37
CA ALA A 40 -18.33 -2.50 -22.27
C ALA A 40 -19.82 -2.66 -21.90
N HIS A 41 -20.11 -2.79 -20.60
CA HIS A 41 -21.49 -2.86 -20.09
C HIS A 41 -22.27 -1.56 -20.33
N GLN A 42 -21.66 -0.40 -20.11
CA GLN A 42 -22.29 0.90 -20.40
C GLN A 42 -22.66 1.05 -21.87
N ASN A 43 -21.80 0.58 -22.78
CA ASN A 43 -22.03 0.64 -24.21
C ASN A 43 -23.10 -0.35 -24.71
N ALA A 44 -23.30 -1.48 -23.99
CA ALA A 44 -24.28 -2.51 -24.34
C ALA A 44 -25.72 -2.10 -24.02
N GLY A 45 -25.93 -1.20 -23.04
CA GLY A 45 -27.22 -0.54 -22.80
C GLY A 45 -28.35 -1.41 -22.28
N SER A 46 -28.09 -2.63 -21.77
CA SER A 46 -29.14 -3.52 -21.24
C SER A 46 -29.36 -3.34 -19.73
N SER A 47 -30.58 -3.57 -19.24
CA SER A 47 -30.92 -3.38 -17.82
C SER A 47 -30.15 -4.31 -16.86
N GLY A 48 -29.80 -5.52 -17.30
CA GLY A 48 -28.97 -6.46 -16.53
C GLY A 48 -27.50 -6.02 -16.38
N ASP A 49 -27.07 -5.02 -17.16
CA ASP A 49 -25.70 -4.52 -17.14
C ASP A 49 -25.46 -3.50 -16.03
N LEU A 50 -26.52 -2.89 -15.47
CA LEU A 50 -26.42 -1.96 -14.36
C LEU A 50 -25.99 -2.67 -13.06
N GLU A 51 -26.61 -3.81 -12.74
CA GLU A 51 -26.26 -4.62 -11.56
C GLU A 51 -24.85 -5.20 -11.67
N ARG A 52 -24.50 -5.73 -12.86
CA ARG A 52 -23.13 -6.21 -13.12
C ARG A 52 -22.11 -5.09 -12.98
N SER A 53 -22.42 -3.90 -13.51
CA SER A 53 -21.54 -2.73 -13.37
C SER A 53 -21.42 -2.29 -11.91
N SER A 54 -22.48 -2.35 -11.12
CA SER A 54 -22.45 -2.02 -9.69
C SER A 54 -21.47 -2.91 -8.91
N SER A 55 -21.49 -4.23 -9.13
CA SER A 55 -20.54 -5.15 -8.49
C SER A 55 -19.08 -4.90 -8.91
N LEU A 56 -18.85 -4.59 -10.19
CA LEU A 56 -17.51 -4.23 -10.70
C LEU A 56 -17.02 -2.91 -10.09
N ILE A 57 -17.89 -1.90 -9.96
CA ILE A 57 -17.57 -0.61 -9.33
C ILE A 57 -17.25 -0.80 -7.84
N GLN A 58 -18.00 -1.66 -7.13
CA GLN A 58 -17.69 -1.98 -5.73
C GLN A 58 -16.31 -2.62 -5.59
N THR A 59 -15.94 -3.51 -6.52
CA THR A 59 -14.61 -4.15 -6.54
C THR A 59 -13.52 -3.13 -6.82
N LEU A 60 -13.74 -2.25 -7.81
CA LEU A 60 -12.83 -1.14 -8.13
C LEU A 60 -12.57 -0.25 -6.89
N ASN A 61 -13.63 0.12 -6.17
CA ASN A 61 -13.51 0.94 -4.97
C ASN A 61 -12.72 0.24 -3.85
N LYS A 62 -12.93 -1.07 -3.66
CA LYS A 62 -12.14 -1.85 -2.68
C LYS A 62 -10.66 -1.89 -3.05
N ASN A 63 -10.35 -2.12 -4.33
CA ASN A 63 -8.97 -2.13 -4.81
C ASN A 63 -8.30 -0.77 -4.62
N ILE A 64 -9.00 0.34 -4.89
CA ILE A 64 -8.49 1.70 -4.65
C ILE A 64 -8.16 1.91 -3.16
N LEU A 65 -9.05 1.53 -2.25
CA LEU A 65 -8.80 1.64 -0.81
C LEU A 65 -7.58 0.82 -0.38
N GLN A 66 -7.42 -0.38 -0.93
CA GLN A 66 -6.25 -1.22 -0.65
C GLN A 66 -4.95 -0.62 -1.20
N ILE A 67 -4.97 -0.03 -2.40
CA ILE A 67 -3.82 0.69 -2.96
C ILE A 67 -3.41 1.84 -2.05
N VAL A 68 -4.36 2.67 -1.61
CA VAL A 68 -4.09 3.80 -0.70
C VAL A 68 -3.46 3.31 0.59
N GLY A 69 -4.05 2.32 1.26
CA GLY A 69 -3.50 1.78 2.51
C GLY A 69 -2.12 1.13 2.33
N THR A 70 -1.86 0.53 1.17
CA THR A 70 -0.53 -0.05 0.88
C THR A 70 0.51 1.06 0.71
N TYR A 71 0.18 2.16 0.04
CA TYR A 71 1.07 3.33 -0.05
C TYR A 71 1.32 4.01 1.29
N GLU A 72 0.31 4.10 2.15
CA GLU A 72 0.47 4.61 3.53
C GLU A 72 1.50 3.77 4.29
N ALA A 73 1.37 2.45 4.26
CA ALA A 73 2.31 1.55 4.92
C ALA A 73 3.73 1.59 4.32
N ILE A 74 3.87 1.72 2.99
CA ILE A 74 5.18 1.96 2.34
C ILE A 74 5.81 3.27 2.85
N SER A 75 5.01 4.33 2.98
CA SER A 75 5.47 5.64 3.49
C SER A 75 5.95 5.55 4.94
N GLU A 76 5.20 4.84 5.80
CA GLU A 76 5.59 4.60 7.19
C GLU A 76 6.91 3.82 7.29
N GLN A 77 7.09 2.78 6.47
CA GLN A 77 8.34 2.02 6.42
C GLN A 77 9.51 2.90 5.95
N TYR A 78 9.30 3.76 4.96
CA TYR A 78 10.32 4.69 4.50
C TYR A 78 10.74 5.68 5.60
N ILE A 79 9.78 6.25 6.33
CA ILE A 79 10.05 7.14 7.47
C ILE A 79 10.87 6.41 8.53
N ALA A 80 10.48 5.20 8.89
CA ALA A 80 11.20 4.39 9.88
C ALA A 80 12.63 4.07 9.43
N PHE A 81 12.81 3.70 8.16
CA PHE A 81 14.14 3.48 7.55
C PHE A 81 15.01 4.74 7.63
N MET A 82 14.47 5.90 7.24
CA MET A 82 15.19 7.17 7.27
C MET A 82 15.56 7.59 8.70
N GLN A 83 14.70 7.35 9.70
CA GLN A 83 15.02 7.64 11.10
C GLN A 83 16.16 6.78 11.66
N GLN A 84 16.31 5.55 11.16
CA GLN A 84 17.37 4.63 11.58
C GLN A 84 18.70 4.90 10.88
N HIS A 85 18.68 5.41 9.65
CA HIS A 85 19.86 5.52 8.79
C HIS A 85 20.30 6.95 8.47
N VAL A 86 19.47 7.96 8.71
CA VAL A 86 19.91 9.36 8.64
C VAL A 86 20.37 9.78 10.03
N PRO A 87 21.67 10.09 10.23
CA PRO A 87 22.15 10.61 11.48
C PRO A 87 21.41 11.91 11.80
N LYS A 88 20.82 12.02 13.00
CA LYS A 88 20.47 13.33 13.55
C LYS A 88 21.74 14.16 13.49
N ALA A 89 21.72 15.28 12.75
CA ALA A 89 22.84 16.20 12.72
C ALA A 89 23.24 16.52 14.16
N THR A 90 24.41 16.05 14.56
CA THR A 90 25.00 16.41 15.84
C THR A 90 25.35 17.89 15.71
N ILE A 91 24.45 18.76 16.16
CA ILE A 91 24.81 20.16 16.37
C ILE A 91 25.84 20.11 17.51
N PRO A 92 27.12 20.43 17.27
CA PRO A 92 28.06 20.54 18.37
C PRO A 92 27.52 21.62 19.29
N ALA A 93 27.16 21.21 20.51
CA ALA A 93 26.96 22.15 21.60
C ALA A 93 28.33 22.75 21.91
N GLY A 94 28.61 23.93 21.37
CA GLY A 94 29.80 24.68 21.75
C GLY A 94 30.19 25.75 20.76
N SER A 95 30.00 27.01 21.16
CA SER A 95 31.11 27.79 21.73
C SER A 95 30.54 28.84 22.67
#